data_AF-A0A7V2XTP2-F1
#
_entry.id   AF-A0A7V2XTP2-F1
#
_cell.length_a   1.000
_cell.length_b   1.000
_cell.length_c   1.000
_cell.angle_alpha   90.00
_cell.angle_beta   90.00
_cell.angle_gamma   90.00
#
_symmetry.space_group_name_H-M   'P 1'
#
loop_
_entity.id
_entity.type
_entity.pdbx_description
1 polymer ?
#
loop_
_entity_poly.entity_id
_entity_poly.type
_entity_poly.pdbx_seq_one_letter_code
_entity_poly.pdbx_strand_id
1 'polypeptide(L)'
;MERFTRTQLVAEALDAHPDAAGVFRRLGYRCVDADDWCVVIEKDTLARAAELHGKPPDELLAALNALPPAPPPDTAAPNKPAP
;
A
#
# COMPACT_ATOMS: atom_id res chain seq x y z
N MET A 1 -10.09 -3.27 -15.34
CA MET A 1 -9.10 -4.19 -14.76
C MET A 1 -8.65 -3.58 -13.46
N GLU A 2 -8.85 -4.26 -12.33
CA GLU A 2 -8.39 -3.77 -11.03
C GLU A 2 -6.88 -3.86 -10.95
N ARG A 3 -6.24 -2.84 -10.37
CA ARG A 3 -4.78 -2.76 -10.20
C ARG A 3 -4.33 -3.54 -8.97
N PHE A 4 -5.10 -3.46 -7.89
CA PHE A 4 -4.88 -4.18 -6.65
C PHE A 4 -5.91 -5.29 -6.50
N THR A 5 -5.48 -6.48 -6.09
CA THR A 5 -6.35 -7.67 -6.01
C THR A 5 -6.27 -8.34 -4.63
N ARG A 6 -7.31 -9.11 -4.27
CA ARG A 6 -7.41 -9.81 -2.97
C ARG A 6 -6.19 -10.67 -2.63
N THR A 7 -5.55 -11.26 -3.63
CA THR A 7 -4.44 -12.21 -3.49
C THR A 7 -3.06 -11.55 -3.54
N GLN A 8 -2.99 -10.26 -3.86
CA GLN A 8 -1.74 -9.51 -3.86
C GLN A 8 -1.22 -9.34 -2.42
N LEU A 9 0.10 -9.38 -2.24
CA LEU A 9 0.71 -9.15 -0.94
C LEU A 9 0.59 -7.67 -0.52
N VAL A 10 0.57 -7.43 0.79
CA VAL A 10 0.57 -6.06 1.33
C VAL A 10 1.85 -5.33 0.90
N ALA A 11 3.03 -5.95 1.01
CA ALA A 11 4.30 -5.37 0.56
C ALA A 11 4.26 -4.97 -0.93
N GLU A 12 3.77 -5.85 -1.81
CA GLU A 12 3.63 -5.55 -3.24
C GLU A 12 2.73 -4.35 -3.50
N ALA A 13 1.67 -4.18 -2.71
CA ALA A 13 0.77 -3.04 -2.84
C ALA A 13 1.44 -1.73 -2.38
N LEU A 14 2.27 -1.78 -1.34
CA LEU A 14 3.04 -0.64 -0.84
C LEU A 14 4.13 -0.21 -1.84
N ASP A 15 4.81 -1.18 -2.46
CA ASP A 15 5.81 -0.92 -3.49
C ASP A 15 5.18 -0.39 -4.79
N ALA A 16 3.98 -0.87 -5.13
CA ALA A 16 3.30 -0.49 -6.38
C ALA A 16 2.78 0.95 -6.39
N HIS A 17 2.58 1.60 -5.23
CA HIS A 17 2.06 2.96 -5.19
C HIS A 17 2.47 3.72 -3.91
N PRO A 18 3.10 4.92 -4.02
CA PRO A 18 3.60 5.68 -2.86
C PRO A 18 2.49 6.06 -1.87
N ASP A 19 1.28 6.35 -2.35
CA ASP A 19 0.14 6.68 -1.49
C ASP A 19 -0.58 5.46 -0.87
N ALA A 20 -0.18 4.23 -1.19
CA ALA A 20 -0.83 3.03 -0.66
C ALA A 20 -0.80 3.00 0.88
N ALA A 21 0.35 3.29 1.48
CA ALA A 21 0.48 3.38 2.95
C ALA A 21 -0.52 4.38 3.56
N GLY A 22 -0.81 5.49 2.86
CA GLY A 22 -1.81 6.46 3.27
C GLY A 22 -3.24 5.93 3.24
N VAL A 23 -3.57 5.01 2.32
CA VAL A 23 -4.86 4.30 2.30
C VAL A 23 -5.00 3.40 3.52
N PHE A 24 -3.99 2.56 3.79
CA PHE A 24 -3.96 1.69 4.97
C PHE A 24 -4.16 2.50 6.26
N ARG A 25 -3.41 3.59 6.46
CA ARG A 25 -3.55 4.46 7.64
C ARG A 25 -4.94 5.05 7.78
N ARG A 26 -5.52 5.59 6.69
CA ARG A 26 -6.88 6.19 6.70
C ARG A 26 -7.95 5.19 7.08
N LEU A 27 -7.80 3.94 6.64
CA LEU A 27 -8.68 2.85 7.01
C LEU A 27 -8.35 2.26 8.38
N GLY A 28 -7.36 2.79 9.11
CA GLY A 28 -6.98 2.38 10.46
C GLY A 28 -6.11 1.12 10.52
N TYR A 29 -5.40 0.79 9.45
CA TYR A 29 -4.34 -0.23 9.48
C TYR A 29 -3.04 0.45 9.91
N ARG A 30 -2.60 0.16 11.14
CA ARG A 30 -1.31 0.66 11.68
C ARG A 30 -0.13 -0.24 11.35
N CYS A 31 -0.42 -1.43 10.81
CA CYS A 31 0.60 -2.41 10.44
C CYS A 31 1.61 -1.88 9.40
N VAL A 32 1.31 -0.78 8.70
CA VAL A 32 2.18 -0.14 7.69
C VAL A 32 3.05 0.99 8.27
N ASP A 33 2.99 1.23 9.57
CA ASP A 33 3.79 2.26 10.24
C ASP A 33 5.16 1.70 10.63
N ALA A 34 6.21 2.52 10.49
CA ALA A 34 7.60 2.08 10.73
C ALA A 34 7.85 1.62 12.17
N ASP A 35 7.08 2.17 13.12
CA ASP A 35 7.17 1.84 14.55
C ASP A 35 6.38 0.55 14.91
N ASP A 36 5.56 0.03 13.99
CA ASP A 36 4.69 -1.14 14.18
C ASP A 36 4.79 -2.08 12.96
N TRP A 37 6.03 -2.43 12.62
CA TRP A 37 6.33 -3.33 11.50
C TRP A 37 5.71 -4.71 11.75
N CYS A 38 4.57 -4.94 11.12
CA CYS A 38 3.76 -6.12 11.34
C CYS A 38 4.15 -7.24 10.38
N VAL A 39 4.12 -8.49 10.87
CA VAL A 39 4.27 -9.70 10.05
C VAL A 39 3.29 -9.75 8.86
N VAL A 40 2.16 -9.07 8.99
CA VAL A 40 1.13 -8.92 7.95
C VAL A 40 1.67 -8.23 6.70
N ILE A 41 2.58 -7.25 6.83
CA ILE A 41 3.16 -6.58 5.65
C ILE A 41 3.94 -7.59 4.80
N GLU A 42 4.72 -8.46 5.45
CA GLU A 42 5.70 -9.32 4.78
C GLU A 42 5.08 -10.59 4.19
N LYS A 43 4.03 -11.12 4.81
CA LYS A 43 3.57 -12.50 4.54
C LYS A 43 2.13 -12.61 4.10
N ASP A 44 1.31 -11.59 4.35
CA ASP A 44 -0.12 -11.69 4.14
C ASP A 44 -0.58 -10.93 2.90
N THR A 45 -1.68 -11.43 2.34
CA THR A 45 -2.38 -10.79 1.23
C THR A 45 -3.23 -9.62 1.72
N LEU A 46 -3.65 -8.73 0.80
CA LEU A 46 -4.58 -7.64 1.10
C LEU A 46 -5.88 -8.15 1.75
N ALA A 47 -6.42 -9.27 1.28
CA ALA A 47 -7.61 -9.87 1.88
C ALA A 47 -7.33 -10.38 3.30
N ARG A 48 -6.21 -11.08 3.50
CA ARG A 48 -5.86 -11.62 4.81
C ARG A 48 -5.54 -10.53 5.83
N ALA A 49 -4.89 -9.46 5.40
CA ALA A 49 -4.65 -8.27 6.22
C ALA A 49 -5.96 -7.63 6.69
N ALA A 50 -6.96 -7.49 5.81
CA ALA A 50 -8.27 -6.98 6.20
C ALA A 50 -8.96 -7.88 7.23
N GLU A 51 -8.96 -9.19 7.02
CA GLU A 51 -9.53 -10.17 7.95
C GLU A 51 -8.89 -10.15 9.34
N LEU A 52 -7.55 -10.12 9.42
CA LEU A 52 -6.81 -10.09 10.67
C LEU A 52 -7.11 -8.83 11.50
N HIS A 53 -7.47 -7.73 10.82
CA HIS A 53 -7.87 -6.48 11.44
C HIS A 53 -9.39 -6.34 11.59
N GLY A 54 -10.17 -7.39 11.31
CA GLY A 54 -11.62 -7.41 11.46
C GLY A 54 -12.38 -6.50 10.50
N LYS A 55 -11.83 -6.24 9.31
CA LYS A 55 -12.36 -5.31 8.31
C LYS A 55 -12.72 -6.03 7.01
N PRO A 56 -13.67 -5.50 6.22
CA PRO A 56 -14.02 -6.06 4.93
C PRO A 56 -12.89 -5.85 3.90
N PRO A 57 -12.39 -6.91 3.23
CA PRO A 57 -11.36 -6.80 2.19
C PRO A 57 -11.73 -5.84 1.05
N ASP A 58 -13.01 -5.79 0.68
CA ASP A 58 -13.48 -5.01 -0.46
C ASP A 58 -13.36 -3.50 -0.24
N GLU A 59 -13.44 -3.03 1.01
CA GLU A 59 -13.23 -1.62 1.34
C GLU A 59 -11.77 -1.20 1.12
N LEU A 60 -10.82 -2.05 1.55
CA LEU A 60 -9.40 -1.83 1.32
C LEU A 60 -9.06 -1.83 -0.17
N LEU A 61 -9.59 -2.80 -0.91
CA LEU A 61 -9.35 -2.92 -2.35
C LEU A 61 -9.96 -1.77 -3.14
N ALA A 62 -11.18 -1.36 -2.79
CA ALA A 62 -11.83 -0.20 -3.42
C ALA A 62 -11.01 1.07 -3.19
N ALA A 63 -10.52 1.29 -1.96
CA ALA A 63 -9.72 2.47 -1.64
C ALA A 63 -8.35 2.48 -2.33
N LEU A 64 -7.68 1.32 -2.43
CA LEU A 64 -6.41 1.18 -3.16
C LEU A 64 -6.60 1.37 -4.67
N ASN A 65 -7.65 0.78 -5.24
CA ASN A 65 -7.95 0.92 -6.67
C ASN A 65 -8.49 2.32 -7.06
N ALA A 66 -8.93 3.12 -6.08
CA ALA A 66 -9.32 4.51 -6.28
C ALA A 66 -8.11 5.48 -6.30
N LEU A 67 -6.90 5.01 -6.00
CA LEU A 67 -5.70 5.82 -6.14
C LEU A 67 -5.50 6.23 -7.61
N PRO A 68 -5.01 7.45 -7.87
CA PRO A 68 -4.62 7.83 -9.21
C PRO A 68 -3.54 6.87 -9.76
N PRO A 69 -3.26 6.86 -11.07
CA PRO A 69 -2.11 6.12 -11.56
C PRO A 69 -0.84 6.56 -10.86
N ALA A 70 -0.06 5.59 -10.36
CA ALA A 70 1.25 5.84 -9.79
C ALA A 70 2.10 6.69 -10.76
N PRO A 71 2.86 7.68 -10.26
CA PRO A 71 3.77 8.45 -11.09
C PRO A 71 4.80 7.51 -11.73
N PRO A 72 5.31 7.83 -12.93
CA PRO A 72 6.38 7.06 -13.55
C PRO A 72 7.60 7.02 -12.62
N PRO A 73 8.38 5.92 -12.62
CA PRO A 73 9.44 5.68 -11.63
C PRO A 73 10.62 6.67 -11.64
N ASP A 74 10.64 7.70 -12.49
CA ASP A 74 11.67 8.75 -12.47
C ASP A 74 11.04 10.14 -12.64
N THR A 75 10.83 10.83 -11.52
CA THR A 75 10.87 12.30 -11.47
C THR A 75 11.60 12.78 -10.21
N ALA A 76 12.48 11.94 -9.64
CA ALA A 76 13.54 12.41 -8.78
C ALA A 76 14.63 12.99 -9.70
N ALA A 77 14.55 14.29 -9.96
CA ALA A 77 15.64 14.99 -10.64
C ALA A 77 16.97 14.67 -9.93
N PRO A 78 18.05 14.33 -10.65
CA PRO A 78 19.35 14.15 -10.02
C PRO A 78 19.75 15.51 -9.42
N ASN A 79 19.80 15.59 -8.09
CA ASN A 79 20.45 16.68 -7.38
C ASN A 79 21.94 16.65 -7.76
N LYS A 80 22.28 17.36 -8.84
CA LYS A 80 23.67 17.68 -9.15
C LYS A 80 24.08 18.79 -8.17
N PRO A 81 25.10 18.61 -7.32
CA PRO A 81 25.63 19.72 -6.56
C PRO A 81 26.19 20.76 -7.55
N ALA A 82 25.82 22.02 -7.34
CA ALA A 82 26.36 23.15 -8.09
C ALA A 82 27.87 23.26 -7.85
N PRO A 83 28.64 23.75 -8.85
CA PRO A 83 30.10 23.86 -8.77
C PRO A 83 30.58 24.84 -7.68
#